data_AF-A0AB34ACK6-F1
#
_entry.id   AF-A0AB34ACK6-F1
#
_cell.length_a   1.000
_cell.length_b   1.000
_cell.length_c   1.000
_cell.angle_alpha   90.00
_cell.angle_beta   90.00
_cell.angle_gamma   90.00
#
_symmetry.space_group_name_H-M   'P 1'
#
loop_
_entity.id
_entity.type
_entity.pdbx_description
1 polymer ?
#
loop_
_entity_poly.entity_id
_entity_poly.type
_entity_poly.pdbx_seq_one_letter_code
_entity_poly.pdbx_strand_id
1 'polypeptide(L)'
;MNVREDSKKYIQSLYNSLMQHESKSASMLNITDVLAQVYKKIDKAKNPEALINRMVNYIYIEGFSRMHLSKNEENDLIELGNISKRAGFNGVYRGNTTDKSQFYGIFEKMPIRQ
;
A
#
# COMPACT_ATOMS: atom_id res chain seq x y z
N MET A 1 -3.56 -2.94 -19.58
CA MET A 1 -3.17 -2.61 -18.20
C MET A 1 -2.57 -3.86 -17.59
N ASN A 2 -1.31 -3.81 -17.18
CA ASN A 2 -0.63 -4.91 -16.52
C ASN A 2 -0.63 -4.62 -15.03
N VAL A 3 -1.52 -5.27 -14.28
CA VAL A 3 -1.75 -4.99 -12.85
C VAL A 3 -0.44 -4.96 -12.05
N ARG A 4 0.51 -5.86 -12.33
CA ARG A 4 1.76 -5.92 -11.56
C ARG A 4 2.64 -4.72 -11.88
N GLU A 5 2.90 -4.47 -13.16
CA GLU A 5 3.77 -3.39 -13.63
C GLU A 5 3.22 -2.02 -13.27
N ASP A 6 1.93 -1.78 -13.55
CA ASP A 6 1.26 -0.52 -13.24
C ASP A 6 1.24 -0.26 -11.72
N SER A 7 0.95 -1.28 -10.91
CA SER A 7 0.97 -1.12 -9.45
C SER A 7 2.38 -0.86 -8.93
N LYS A 8 3.41 -1.54 -9.45
CA LYS A 8 4.80 -1.29 -9.04
C LYS A 8 5.22 0.14 -9.33
N LYS A 9 4.83 0.68 -10.49
CA LYS A 9 5.09 2.07 -10.86
C LYS A 9 4.50 3.05 -9.83
N TYR A 10 3.20 2.92 -9.53
CA TYR A 10 2.54 3.83 -8.57
C TYR A 10 3.00 3.62 -7.12
N ILE A 11 3.26 2.37 -6.71
CA ILE A 11 3.83 2.07 -5.38
C ILE A 11 5.21 2.72 -5.22
N GLN A 12 6.07 2.60 -6.23
CA GLN A 12 7.41 3.17 -6.18
C GLN A 12 7.37 4.70 -6.16
N SER A 13 6.50 5.31 -6.98
CA SER A 13 6.28 6.76 -7.00
C SER A 13 5.83 7.27 -5.63
N LEU A 14 4.76 6.69 -5.07
CA LEU A 14 4.21 7.06 -3.77
C LEU A 14 5.23 6.84 -2.64
N TYR A 15 5.92 5.70 -2.63
CA TYR A 15 6.96 5.40 -1.64
C TYR A 15 8.07 6.45 -1.67
N ASN A 16 8.60 6.76 -2.86
CA ASN A 16 9.68 7.72 -3.01
C ASN A 16 9.25 9.12 -2.55
N SER A 17 8.04 9.55 -2.94
CA SER A 17 7.50 10.85 -2.53
C SER A 17 7.36 10.94 -1.01
N LEU A 18 6.72 9.96 -0.37
CA LEU A 18 6.56 9.94 1.09
C LEU A 18 7.91 9.90 1.83
N MET A 19 8.91 9.21 1.27
CA MET A 19 10.24 9.15 1.85
C MET A 19 11.02 10.47 1.73
N GLN A 20 10.61 11.40 0.87
CA GLN A 20 11.21 12.73 0.72
C GLN A 20 10.65 13.76 1.72
N HIS A 21 9.57 13.47 2.45
CA HIS A 21 9.06 14.39 3.48
C HIS A 21 10.12 14.62 4.56
N GLU A 22 10.34 15.88 4.95
CA GLU A 22 11.35 16.24 5.96
C GLU A 22 11.05 15.61 7.32
N SER A 23 9.78 15.65 7.75
CA SER A 23 9.29 14.97 8.93
C SER A 23 8.34 13.83 8.54
N LYS A 24 8.54 12.66 9.14
CA LYS A 24 7.74 11.46 8.86
C LYS A 24 7.06 11.03 10.15
N SER A 25 5.73 11.01 10.13
CA SER A 25 4.96 10.45 11.24
C SER A 25 5.09 8.93 11.29
N ALA A 26 4.75 8.33 12.44
CA ALA A 26 4.69 6.88 12.58
C ALA A 26 3.75 6.25 11.53
N SER A 27 2.60 6.88 11.26
CA SER A 27 1.67 6.49 10.18
C SER A 27 2.34 6.47 8.81
N MET A 28 3.13 7.50 8.48
CA MET A 28 3.84 7.56 7.20
C MET A 28 4.87 6.45 7.06
N LEU A 29 5.63 6.18 8.14
CA LEU A 29 6.60 5.10 8.16
C LEU A 29 5.93 3.72 8.07
N ASN A 30 4.76 3.56 8.69
CA ASN A 30 3.97 2.34 8.56
C ASN A 30 3.48 2.12 7.12
N ILE A 31 2.99 3.17 6.47
CA ILE A 31 2.56 3.14 5.07
C ILE A 31 3.73 2.81 4.14
N THR A 32 4.90 3.46 4.30
CA THR A 32 6.05 3.20 3.43
C THR A 32 6.60 1.78 3.60
N ASP A 33 6.57 1.24 4.82
CA ASP A 33 6.93 -0.16 5.08
C ASP A 33 5.97 -1.13 4.37
N VAL A 34 4.66 -0.87 4.38
CA VAL A 34 3.67 -1.68 3.65
C VAL A 34 3.85 -1.56 2.14
N LEU A 35 4.05 -0.35 1.61
CA LEU A 35 4.32 -0.11 0.18
C LEU A 35 5.53 -0.92 -0.28
N ALA A 36 6.65 -0.85 0.45
CA ALA A 36 7.86 -1.61 0.14
C ALA A 36 7.62 -3.13 0.18
N GLN A 37 6.83 -3.60 1.15
CA GLN A 37 6.56 -5.01 1.31
C GLN A 37 5.66 -5.57 0.19
N VAL A 38 4.66 -4.80 -0.24
CA VAL A 38 3.81 -5.17 -1.38
C VAL A 38 4.61 -5.14 -2.67
N TYR A 39 5.45 -4.13 -2.90
CA TYR A 39 6.34 -4.06 -4.07
C TYR A 39 7.19 -5.32 -4.25
N LYS A 40 7.76 -5.85 -3.17
CA LYS A 40 8.59 -7.07 -3.20
C LYS A 40 7.79 -8.33 -3.54
N LYS A 41 6.52 -8.39 -3.10
CA LYS A 41 5.68 -9.59 -3.19
C LYS A 41 4.80 -9.63 -4.42
N ILE A 42 4.49 -8.47 -5.00
CA ILE A 42 3.49 -8.35 -6.05
C ILE A 42 3.85 -9.18 -7.28
N ASP A 43 5.12 -9.42 -7.61
CA ASP A 43 5.48 -10.24 -8.79
C ASP A 43 5.13 -11.72 -8.62
N LYS A 44 5.14 -12.22 -7.38
CA LYS A 44 4.92 -13.63 -7.02
C LYS A 44 3.53 -13.90 -6.45
N ALA A 45 2.72 -12.86 -6.24
CA ALA A 45 1.39 -13.00 -5.68
C ALA A 45 0.48 -13.81 -6.62
N LYS A 46 -0.14 -14.88 -6.10
CA LYS A 46 -1.17 -15.67 -6.82
C LYS A 46 -2.34 -14.79 -7.26
N ASN A 47 -2.68 -13.79 -6.44
CA ASN A 47 -3.68 -12.78 -6.75
C ASN A 47 -3.11 -11.40 -6.37
N PRO A 48 -2.44 -10.69 -7.30
CA PRO A 48 -1.87 -9.37 -7.03
C PRO A 48 -2.94 -8.32 -6.73
N GLU A 49 -4.09 -8.40 -7.40
CA GLU A 49 -5.23 -7.52 -7.23
C GLU A 49 -5.72 -7.46 -5.77
N ALA A 50 -5.84 -8.62 -5.13
CA ALA A 50 -6.20 -8.77 -3.72
C ALA A 50 -5.14 -8.21 -2.75
N LEU A 51 -3.87 -8.32 -3.11
CA LEU A 51 -2.77 -7.78 -2.31
C LEU A 51 -2.79 -6.24 -2.36
N ILE A 52 -3.02 -5.67 -3.54
CA ILE A 52 -3.16 -4.22 -3.75
C ILE A 52 -4.39 -3.69 -3.00
N ASN A 53 -5.53 -4.40 -3.05
CA ASN A 53 -6.73 -3.97 -2.34
C ASN A 53 -6.52 -3.88 -0.83
N ARG A 54 -5.89 -4.89 -0.22
CA ARG A 54 -5.53 -4.86 1.20
C ARG A 54 -4.58 -3.71 1.53
N MET A 55 -3.58 -3.47 0.67
CA MET A 55 -2.63 -2.36 0.81
C MET A 55 -3.35 -1.01 0.82
N VAL A 56 -4.19 -0.75 -0.18
CA VAL A 56 -4.94 0.51 -0.32
C VAL A 56 -5.85 0.73 0.88
N ASN A 57 -6.57 -0.30 1.33
CA ASN A 57 -7.43 -0.21 2.51
C ASN A 57 -6.63 0.10 3.79
N TYR A 58 -5.46 -0.54 3.96
CA TYR A 58 -4.57 -0.25 5.07
C TYR A 58 -4.09 1.21 5.04
N ILE A 59 -3.66 1.71 3.88
CA ILE A 59 -3.22 3.11 3.72
C ILE A 59 -4.34 4.09 4.08
N TYR A 60 -5.57 3.81 3.64
CA TYR A 60 -6.71 4.64 4.03
C TYR A 60 -6.90 4.65 5.55
N ILE A 61 -6.85 3.50 6.23
CA ILE A 61 -7.04 3.44 7.69
C ILE A 61 -5.89 4.11 8.45
N GLU A 62 -4.65 3.82 8.08
CA GLU A 62 -3.45 4.30 8.76
C GLU A 62 -3.21 5.79 8.53
N GLY A 63 -3.51 6.28 7.32
CA GLY A 63 -3.27 7.65 6.88
C GLY A 63 -4.43 8.62 7.13
N PHE A 64 -5.67 8.14 7.26
CA PHE A 64 -6.84 9.01 7.40
C PHE A 64 -6.70 9.97 8.59
N SER A 65 -6.83 11.27 8.33
CA SER A 65 -6.67 12.39 9.29
C SER A 65 -5.30 12.54 9.96
N ARG A 66 -4.34 11.63 9.69
CA ARG A 66 -3.01 11.59 10.34
C ARG A 66 -1.85 12.01 9.45
N MET A 67 -2.13 12.21 8.16
CA MET A 67 -1.15 12.63 7.17
C MET A 67 -1.73 13.64 6.20
N HIS A 68 -0.90 14.61 5.81
CA HIS A 68 -1.16 15.48 4.68
C HIS A 68 -0.38 14.95 3.47
N LEU A 69 -1.12 14.56 2.44
CA LEU A 69 -0.55 14.13 1.17
C LEU A 69 -0.45 15.34 0.23
N SER A 70 0.60 15.38 -0.56
CA SER A 70 0.66 16.25 -1.73
C SER A 70 -0.31 15.76 -2.80
N LYS A 71 -0.68 16.65 -3.74
CA LYS A 71 -1.56 16.30 -4.86
C LYS A 71 -1.04 15.13 -5.69
N ASN A 72 0.29 14.99 -5.84
CA ASN A 72 0.88 13.88 -6.57
C ASN A 72 0.71 12.55 -5.82
N GLU A 73 0.89 12.55 -4.49
CA GLU A 73 0.71 11.36 -3.66
C GLU A 73 -0.76 10.93 -3.60
N GLU A 74 -1.69 11.89 -3.54
CA GLU A 74 -3.11 11.62 -3.65
C GLU A 74 -3.46 10.98 -5.01
N ASN A 75 -2.90 11.50 -6.10
CA ASN A 75 -3.10 10.93 -7.44
C ASN A 75 -2.57 9.49 -7.53
N ASP A 76 -1.37 9.22 -7.03
CA ASP A 76 -0.81 7.86 -7.01
C ASP A 76 -1.69 6.91 -6.18
N LEU A 77 -2.21 7.36 -5.03
CA LEU A 77 -3.12 6.58 -4.21
C LEU A 77 -4.47 6.33 -4.91
N ILE A 78 -4.99 7.32 -5.64
CA ILE A 78 -6.22 7.18 -6.46
C ILE A 78 -6.01 6.14 -7.56
N GLU A 79 -4.89 6.18 -8.27
CA GLU A 79 -4.58 5.19 -9.32
C GLU A 79 -4.46 3.78 -8.75
N LEU A 80 -3.80 3.60 -7.60
CA LEU A 80 -3.78 2.34 -6.86
C LEU A 80 -5.19 1.89 -6.43
N GLY A 81 -6.02 2.84 -6.00
CA GLY A 81 -7.43 2.61 -5.68
C GLY A 81 -8.22 2.14 -6.91
N ASN A 82 -8.01 2.73 -8.08
CA ASN A 82 -8.65 2.33 -9.33
C ASN A 82 -8.25 0.92 -9.75
N ILE A 83 -6.96 0.57 -9.64
CA ILE A 83 -6.47 -0.79 -9.86
C ILE A 83 -7.14 -1.77 -8.87
N SER A 84 -7.26 -1.38 -7.60
CA SER A 84 -7.90 -2.20 -6.57
C SER A 84 -9.41 -2.37 -6.75
N LYS A 85 -10.12 -1.42 -7.34
CA LYS A 85 -11.58 -1.53 -7.57
C LYS A 85 -11.89 -2.52 -8.68
N ARG A 86 -11.02 -2.58 -9.71
CA ARG A 86 -11.07 -3.62 -10.74
C ARG A 86 -10.88 -5.03 -10.14
N ALA A 87 -10.10 -5.14 -9.06
CA ALA A 87 -10.01 -6.37 -8.25
C ALA A 87 -11.32 -6.76 -7.57
N GLY A 88 -12.00 -5.76 -6.99
CA GLY A 88 -13.15 -5.93 -6.11
C GLY A 88 -14.39 -6.50 -6.80
N PHE A 89 -14.50 -6.37 -8.12
CA PHE A 89 -15.53 -7.05 -8.91
C PHE A 89 -15.47 -8.59 -8.80
N ASN A 90 -14.34 -9.17 -8.35
CA ASN A 90 -14.19 -10.61 -8.12
C ASN A 90 -14.49 -11.07 -6.67
N GLY A 91 -15.14 -10.24 -5.84
CA GLY A 91 -16.05 -10.68 -4.77
C GLY A 91 -15.51 -11.15 -3.41
N VAL A 92 -14.20 -11.24 -3.15
CA VAL A 92 -13.70 -11.97 -1.94
C VAL A 92 -12.92 -11.14 -0.90
N TYR A 93 -12.67 -9.84 -1.10
CA TYR A 93 -11.65 -9.13 -0.31
C TYR A 93 -12.19 -8.19 0.78
N ARG A 94 -13.04 -8.72 1.68
CA ARG A 94 -13.49 -8.05 2.92
C ARG A 94 -12.79 -8.61 4.18
N GLY A 95 -11.49 -8.87 4.11
CA GLY A 95 -10.70 -9.35 5.26
C GLY A 95 -10.18 -8.20 6.13
N ASN A 96 -9.86 -8.47 7.40
CA ASN A 96 -9.32 -7.49 8.38
C ASN A 96 -8.16 -6.65 7.79
N THR A 97 -8.41 -5.37 7.50
CA THR A 97 -7.46 -4.46 6.81
C THR A 97 -6.66 -3.57 7.77
N THR A 98 -6.73 -3.83 9.07
CA THR A 98 -6.25 -2.89 10.10
C THR A 98 -4.81 -3.10 10.56
N ASP A 99 -4.23 -4.28 10.35
CA ASP A 99 -2.91 -4.62 10.90
C ASP A 99 -1.84 -4.79 9.80
N LYS A 100 -0.72 -4.08 9.95
CA LYS A 100 0.46 -4.11 9.07
C LYS A 100 1.11 -5.50 8.97
N SER A 101 1.02 -6.33 10.02
CA SER A 101 1.58 -7.68 10.05
C SER A 101 1.03 -8.60 8.95
N GLN A 102 -0.17 -8.33 8.42
CA GLN A 102 -0.76 -9.11 7.33
C GLN A 102 0.06 -9.11 6.03
N PHE A 103 1.00 -8.15 5.89
CA PHE A 103 1.89 -8.05 4.73
C PHE A 103 3.22 -8.79 4.93
N TYR A 104 3.49 -9.31 6.13
CA TYR A 104 4.74 -9.99 6.47
C TYR A 104 4.51 -11.49 6.71
N GLY A 105 5.47 -12.32 6.32
CA GLY A 105 5.51 -13.73 6.70
C GLY A 105 6.07 -13.91 8.10
N ILE A 106 5.85 -15.09 8.68
CA ILE A 106 6.25 -15.44 10.06
C ILE A 106 7.76 -15.22 10.31
N PHE A 107 8.58 -15.37 9.27
CA PHE A 107 10.05 -15.21 9.35
C PHE A 107 10.56 -13.88 8.78
N GLU A 108 9.68 -12.98 8.32
CA GLU A 108 10.10 -11.67 7.82
C GLU A 108 10.16 -10.64 8.96
N LYS A 109 11.25 -9.88 9.02
CA LYS A 109 11.40 -8.81 10.02
C LYS A 109 10.46 -7.64 9.69
N MET A 110 9.44 -7.44 10.51
CA MET A 110 8.55 -6.28 10.44
C MET A 110 9.11 -5.10 11.25
N PRO A 111 9.26 -3.89 10.69
CA PRO A 111 9.64 -2.72 11.46
C PRO A 111 8.52 -2.25 12.38
N ILE A 112 8.88 -1.99 13.65
CA ILE A 112 8.00 -1.38 14.66
C ILE A 112 8.25 0.13 14.63
N ARG A 113 7.20 0.92 14.44
CA ARG A 113 7.23 2.39 14.42
C ARG A 113 6.48 2.90 15.65
N GLN A 114 7.08 3.83 16.40
CA GLN A 114 6.51 4.47 17.59
C GLN A 114 6.25 5.94 17.30
#